data_AF-A0A2S9G7S8-F1
#
_entry.id   AF-A0A2S9G7S8-F1
#
_cell.length_a   1.000
_cell.length_b   1.000
_cell.length_c   1.000
_cell.angle_alpha   90.00
_cell.angle_beta   90.00
_cell.angle_gamma   90.00
#
_symmetry.space_group_name_H-M   'P 1'
#
loop_
_entity.id
_entity.type
_entity.pdbx_description
1 polymer ?
#
loop_
_entity_poly.entity_id
_entity_poly.type
_entity_poly.pdbx_seq_one_letter_code
_entity_poly.pdbx_strand_id
1 'polypeptide(L)'
;PDFVHVRSSPAYEDGSWISLVSPVADLPLQAIVQAVDPHLRAGLSGTESDWTVRVIETDTAAKKLSEVEVTEFSGGASWVFEERK
;
A
#
# COMPACT_ATOMS: atom_id res chain seq x y z
N PRO A 1 6.94 14.04 -8.02
CA PRO A 1 7.64 13.45 -6.86
C PRO A 1 7.38 11.95 -6.79
N ASP A 2 8.41 11.16 -6.51
CA ASP A 2 8.35 9.68 -6.52
C ASP A 2 7.94 9.12 -5.14
N PHE A 3 7.18 9.90 -4.38
CA PHE A 3 6.73 9.55 -3.04
C PHE A 3 5.32 10.09 -2.79
N VAL A 4 4.61 9.43 -1.88
CA VAL A 4 3.32 9.88 -1.35
C VAL A 4 3.50 10.20 0.13
N HIS A 5 3.03 11.37 0.54
CA HIS A 5 3.00 11.78 1.93
C HIS A 5 1.56 11.67 2.46
N VAL A 6 1.40 10.92 3.55
CA VAL A 6 0.14 10.66 4.22
C VAL A 6 0.11 11.45 5.51
N ARG A 7 -1.00 12.13 5.74
CA ARG A 7 -1.30 12.93 6.92
C ARG A 7 -2.74 12.68 7.36
N SER A 8 -3.04 13.00 8.62
CA SER A 8 -4.43 13.00 9.11
C SER A 8 -5.34 13.79 8.16
N SER A 9 -6.47 13.18 7.84
CA SER A 9 -7.49 13.68 6.93
C SER A 9 -8.83 13.05 7.29
N PRO A 10 -9.98 13.52 6.76
CA PRO A 10 -11.27 12.89 7.03
C PRO A 10 -11.29 11.38 6.73
N ALA A 11 -10.55 10.93 5.71
CA ALA A 11 -10.41 9.50 5.41
C ALA A 11 -9.75 8.71 6.56
N TYR A 12 -8.90 9.36 7.34
CA TYR A 12 -8.29 8.78 8.53
C TYR A 12 -9.31 8.64 9.68
N GLU A 13 -10.12 9.68 9.90
CA GLU A 13 -11.17 9.70 10.92
C GLU A 13 -12.30 8.70 10.63
N ASP A 14 -12.60 8.46 9.35
CA ASP A 14 -13.63 7.52 8.89
C ASP A 14 -13.23 6.03 9.08
N GLY A 15 -12.02 5.74 9.54
CA GLY A 15 -11.50 4.37 9.61
C GLY A 15 -11.33 3.72 8.23
N SER A 16 -11.15 4.52 7.18
CA SER A 16 -11.01 4.02 5.81
C SER A 16 -9.66 3.32 5.60
N TRP A 17 -9.46 2.66 4.45
CA TRP A 17 -8.26 1.84 4.20
C TRP A 17 -6.92 2.53 4.55
N ILE A 18 -6.80 3.84 4.28
CA ILE A 18 -5.56 4.58 4.59
C ILE A 18 -5.24 4.65 6.08
N SER A 19 -6.23 4.54 6.98
CA SER A 19 -6.03 4.49 8.43
C SER A 19 -5.58 3.11 8.93
N LEU A 20 -5.62 2.09 8.08
CA LEU A 20 -5.23 0.71 8.41
C LEU A 20 -3.78 0.39 8.04
N VAL A 21 -3.08 1.34 7.42
CA VAL A 21 -1.70 1.19 6.95
C VAL A 21 -0.83 2.30 7.51
N SER A 22 0.36 1.95 7.97
CA SER A 22 1.31 2.88 8.56
C SER A 22 2.70 2.23 8.63
N PRO A 23 3.76 2.95 9.03
CA PRO A 23 5.07 2.35 9.25
C PRO A 23 5.10 1.22 10.29
N VAL A 24 4.11 1.14 11.20
CA VAL A 24 3.99 0.04 12.18
C VAL A 24 3.07 -1.10 11.71
N ALA A 25 2.35 -0.90 10.60
CA ALA A 25 1.47 -1.86 9.96
C ALA A 25 1.67 -1.82 8.43
N ASP A 26 2.89 -2.12 7.98
CA ASP A 26 3.32 -1.92 6.59
C ASP A 26 2.98 -3.08 5.64
N LEU A 27 2.61 -4.25 6.19
CA LEU A 27 2.39 -5.47 5.43
C LEU A 27 1.43 -5.30 4.24
N PRO A 28 0.30 -4.58 4.33
CA PRO A 28 -0.59 -4.37 3.19
C PRO A 28 0.07 -3.58 2.05
N LEU A 29 0.96 -2.64 2.38
CA LEU A 29 1.71 -1.88 1.36
C LEU A 29 2.78 -2.74 0.70
N GLN A 30 3.43 -3.61 1.47
CA GLN A 30 4.37 -4.59 0.92
C GLN A 30 3.65 -5.55 -0.05
N ALA A 31 2.47 -6.04 0.34
CA ALA A 31 1.64 -6.89 -0.51
C ALA A 31 1.31 -6.24 -1.87
N ILE A 32 0.92 -4.96 -1.87
CA ILE A 32 0.57 -4.23 -3.09
C ILE A 32 1.75 -4.12 -4.05
N VAL A 33 2.93 -3.71 -3.57
CA VAL A 33 4.10 -3.53 -4.45
C VAL A 33 4.67 -4.86 -4.93
N GLN A 34 4.64 -5.89 -4.09
CA GLN A 34 5.16 -7.23 -4.42
C GLN A 34 4.24 -8.00 -5.37
N ALA A 35 2.94 -7.68 -5.37
CA ALA A 35 2.01 -8.20 -6.38
C ALA A 35 2.30 -7.66 -7.78
N VAL A 36 2.92 -6.47 -7.88
CA VAL A 36 3.36 -5.89 -9.17
C VAL A 36 4.68 -6.50 -9.60
N ASP A 37 5.69 -6.49 -8.73
CA ASP A 37 6.98 -7.13 -8.96
C ASP A 37 7.59 -7.55 -7.60
N PRO A 38 8.02 -8.82 -7.44
CA PRO A 38 8.57 -9.31 -6.18
C PRO A 38 9.86 -8.62 -5.73
N HIS A 39 10.54 -7.84 -6.59
CA HIS A 39 11.74 -7.08 -6.24
C HIS A 39 11.43 -5.66 -5.73
N LEU A 40 10.16 -5.27 -5.70
CA LEU A 40 9.75 -3.96 -5.18
C LEU A 40 9.43 -4.02 -3.68
N ARG A 41 9.77 -2.94 -2.99
CA ARG A 41 9.46 -2.72 -1.57
C ARG A 41 8.85 -1.35 -1.36
N ALA A 42 7.90 -1.25 -0.43
CA ALA A 42 7.43 0.03 0.08
C ALA A 42 8.40 0.47 1.18
N GLY A 43 9.16 1.53 0.93
CA GLY A 43 10.01 2.19 1.92
C GLY A 43 9.19 3.23 2.67
N LEU A 44 8.92 2.99 3.95
CA LEU A 44 8.16 3.89 4.82
C LEU A 44 9.08 4.67 5.77
N SER A 45 8.69 5.91 6.06
CA SER A 45 9.36 6.77 7.05
C SER A 45 8.34 7.69 7.72
N GLY A 46 8.66 8.16 8.93
CA GLY A 46 7.78 9.01 9.73
C GLY A 46 7.13 8.26 10.89
N THR A 47 5.91 8.65 11.22
CA THR A 47 5.11 8.18 12.36
C THR A 47 3.89 7.37 11.90
N GLU A 48 3.06 6.91 12.83
CA GLU A 48 1.85 6.16 12.48
C GLU A 48 0.84 6.97 11.66
N SER A 49 0.65 8.26 11.96
CA SER A 49 -0.37 9.11 11.33
C SER A 49 0.17 10.20 10.40
N ASP A 50 1.49 10.39 10.37
CA ASP A 50 2.20 11.32 9.48
C ASP A 50 3.44 10.60 8.93
N TRP A 51 3.36 10.15 7.68
CA TRP A 51 4.38 9.30 7.08
C TRP A 51 4.53 9.51 5.58
N THR A 52 5.62 9.00 5.04
CA THR A 52 5.91 9.01 3.61
C THR A 52 6.20 7.60 3.14
N VAL A 53 5.73 7.26 1.95
CA VAL A 53 6.08 6.02 1.24
C VAL A 53 6.72 6.31 -0.10
N ARG A 54 7.73 5.51 -0.43
CA ARG A 54 8.37 5.44 -1.73
C ARG A 54 8.48 3.98 -2.16
N VAL A 55 8.34 3.71 -3.45
CA VAL A 55 8.66 2.39 -4.01
C VAL A 55 10.17 2.32 -4.26
N ILE A 56 10.81 1.29 -3.75
CA ILE A 56 12.25 1.03 -3.93
C ILE A 56 12.46 -0.35 -4.56
N GLU A 57 13.47 -0.45 -5.42
CA GLU A 57 13.93 -1.73 -5.96
C GLU A 57 14.89 -2.41 -4.98
N THR A 58 14.86 -3.74 -4.97
CA THR A 58 15.70 -4.58 -4.12
C THR A 58 16.24 -5.76 -4.92
N ASP A 59 17.44 -6.23 -4.59
CA ASP A 59 18.08 -7.34 -5.32
C ASP A 59 17.52 -8.72 -4.92
N THR A 60 16.61 -8.78 -3.95
CA THR A 60 16.05 -10.04 -3.42
C THR A 60 14.54 -10.06 -3.61
N ALA A 61 14.07 -11.03 -4.40
CA ALA A 61 12.64 -11.29 -4.53
C ALA A 61 12.01 -11.59 -3.17
N ALA A 62 10.94 -10.87 -2.83
CA ALA A 62 10.16 -11.13 -1.64
C ALA A 62 9.43 -12.48 -1.73
N LYS A 63 9.26 -13.14 -0.59
CA LYS A 63 8.41 -14.32 -0.51
C LYS A 63 6.97 -13.91 -0.74
N LYS A 64 6.31 -14.57 -1.70
CA LYS A 64 4.89 -14.37 -1.99
C LYS A 64 4.05 -14.53 -0.73
N LEU A 65 3.21 -13.52 -0.45
CA LEU A 65 2.26 -13.55 0.66
C LEU A 65 1.07 -14.42 0.28
N SER A 66 0.74 -15.40 1.12
CA SER A 66 -0.33 -16.36 0.86
C SER A 66 -1.71 -15.70 0.74
N GLU A 67 -1.96 -14.58 1.41
CA GLU A 67 -3.24 -13.86 1.27
C GLU A 67 -3.43 -13.21 -0.11
N VAL A 68 -2.34 -12.95 -0.84
CA VAL A 68 -2.36 -12.29 -2.17
C VAL A 68 -2.51 -13.31 -3.30
N GLU A 69 -2.16 -14.57 -3.07
CA GLU A 69 -2.23 -15.62 -4.09
C GLU A 69 -3.64 -15.86 -4.63
N VAL A 70 -4.67 -15.58 -3.82
CA VAL A 70 -6.08 -15.77 -4.20
C VAL A 70 -6.55 -14.78 -5.26
N THR A 71 -5.97 -13.58 -5.33
CA THR A 71 -6.45 -12.52 -6.24
C THR A 71 -5.96 -12.68 -7.67
N GLU A 72 -4.88 -13.43 -7.90
CA GLU A 72 -4.29 -13.69 -9.23
C GLU A 72 -5.21 -14.48 -10.17
N PHE A 73 -6.21 -15.16 -9.62
CA PHE A 73 -7.20 -15.92 -10.39
C PHE A 73 -8.46 -15.12 -10.70
N SER A 74 -8.62 -13.93 -10.11
CA SER A 74 -9.77 -13.06 -10.38
C SER A 74 -9.46 -12.19 -11.60
N GLY A 75 -10.35 -12.16 -12.59
CA GLY A 75 -10.20 -11.34 -13.81
C GLY A 75 -10.25 -9.82 -13.58
N GLY A 76 -10.04 -9.36 -12.34
CA GLY A 76 -10.21 -7.99 -11.90
C GLY A 76 -11.67 -7.55 -11.79
N ALA A 77 -11.88 -6.39 -11.18
CA ALA A 77 -13.15 -5.68 -11.20
C ALA A 77 -12.87 -4.28 -11.75
N SER A 78 -13.65 -3.85 -12.74
CA SER A 78 -13.54 -2.50 -13.30
C SER A 78 -14.31 -1.51 -12.43
N TRP A 79 -13.62 -0.47 -11.94
CA TRP A 79 -14.22 0.60 -11.14
C TRP A 79 -13.80 1.97 -11.69
N VAL A 80 -14.65 2.98 -11.48
CA VAL A 80 -14.36 4.39 -11.78
C VAL A 80 -14.40 5.17 -10.47
N PHE A 81 -13.35 5.93 -10.18
CA PHE A 81 -13.32 6.80 -9.00
C PHE A 81 -14.18 8.05 -9.24
N GLU A 82 -14.99 8.41 -8.26
CA GLU A 82 -15.72 9.68 -8.20
C GLU A 82 -15.19 10.55 -7.06
N GLU A 83 -15.22 11.87 -7.24
CA GLU A 83 -14.87 12.82 -6.19
C GLU A 83 -15.93 12.77 -5.08
N ARG A 84 -15.50 12.72 -3.81
CA ARG A 84 -16.42 12.71 -2.66
C ARG A 84 -17.29 13.97 -2.69
N LYS A 85 -18.62 13.79 -2.57
CA LYS A 85 -19.59 14.87 -2.35
C LYS A 85 -19.72 15.23 -0.87
#